data_AF-A0A350PAI2-F1
#
_entry.id   AF-A0A350PAI2-F1
#
_cell.length_a   1.000
_cell.length_b   1.000
_cell.length_c   1.000
_cell.angle_alpha   90.00
_cell.angle_beta   90.00
_cell.angle_gamma   90.00
#
_symmetry.space_group_name_H-M   'P 1'
#
loop_
_entity.id
_entity.type
_entity.pdbx_description
1 polymer ?
#
loop_
_entity_poly.entity_id
_entity_poly.type
_entity_poly.pdbx_seq_one_letter_code
_entity_poly.pdbx_strand_id
1 'polypeptide(L)'
;DGYDYEAKMNPAGGDSLISGFFSPAYLTEGAGLEYNANPSLQIEAGLALKQTFISDGDLSPNYGLSQGDTFRSEGGLTTGISFQTTVAE
;
A
#
# COMPACT_ATOMS: atom_id res chain seq x y z
N ASP A 1 -12.48 2.87 14.71
CA ASP A 1 -13.11 3.20 13.42
C ASP A 1 -12.83 4.64 13.06
N GLY A 2 -12.66 4.92 11.78
CA GLY A 2 -12.47 6.26 11.22
C GLY A 2 -13.72 6.71 10.50
N TYR A 3 -14.09 7.98 10.67
CA TYR A 3 -15.27 8.59 10.07
C TYR A 3 -14.88 9.85 9.29
N ASP A 4 -15.61 10.09 8.21
CA ASP A 4 -15.66 11.37 7.52
C ASP A 4 -16.85 12.18 8.07
N TYR A 5 -16.52 13.27 8.74
CA TYR A 5 -17.46 14.20 9.39
C TYR A 5 -17.87 15.36 8.46
N GLU A 6 -17.23 15.50 7.30
CA GLU A 6 -17.52 16.54 6.30
C GLU A 6 -18.33 15.99 5.11
N ALA A 7 -18.61 14.68 5.08
CA ALA A 7 -19.38 14.02 4.03
C ALA A 7 -20.79 14.63 3.90
N LYS A 8 -20.93 15.65 3.05
CA LYS A 8 -22.18 16.39 2.78
C LYS A 8 -23.29 15.56 2.11
N MET A 9 -23.23 14.23 2.16
CA MET A 9 -24.10 13.34 1.39
C MET A 9 -24.56 12.08 2.12
N ASN A 10 -24.75 12.12 3.44
CA ASN A 10 -25.66 11.17 4.06
C ASN A 10 -27.07 11.77 4.09
N PRO A 11 -28.07 11.24 3.36
CA PRO A 11 -29.45 11.76 3.42
C PRO A 11 -30.07 11.67 4.83
N ALA A 12 -29.45 10.93 5.74
CA ALA A 12 -29.80 10.85 7.16
C ALA A 12 -29.02 11.84 8.07
N GLY A 13 -28.10 12.64 7.53
CA GLY A 13 -27.34 13.65 8.28
C GLY A 13 -26.29 13.12 9.25
N GLY A 14 -25.86 11.86 9.11
CA GLY A 14 -24.85 11.23 9.98
C GLY A 14 -23.49 11.04 9.31
N ASP A 15 -22.46 10.92 10.15
CA ASP A 15 -21.06 10.69 9.78
C ASP A 15 -20.90 9.45 8.88
N SER A 16 -20.03 9.51 7.87
CA SER A 16 -19.76 8.37 6.99
C SER A 16 -18.61 7.54 7.54
N LEU A 17 -18.81 6.25 7.77
CA LEU A 17 -17.72 5.34 8.11
C LEU A 17 -16.76 5.25 6.92
N ILE A 18 -15.46 5.43 7.16
CA ILE A 18 -14.42 5.36 6.12
C ILE A 18 -13.37 4.27 6.39
N SER A 19 -13.21 3.84 7.64
CA SER A 19 -12.30 2.75 8.02
C SER A 19 -12.74 2.06 9.31
N GLY A 20 -12.43 0.77 9.43
CA GLY A 20 -12.79 -0.06 10.59
C GLY A 20 -11.67 -1.01 10.99
N PHE A 21 -11.88 -1.82 12.03
CA PHE A 21 -10.93 -2.87 12.41
C PHE A 21 -10.69 -3.84 11.24
N PHE A 22 -9.47 -3.85 10.69
CA PHE A 22 -9.10 -4.59 9.47
C PHE A 22 -9.89 -4.18 8.20
N SER A 23 -10.28 -2.91 8.10
CA SER A 23 -10.85 -2.32 6.89
C SER A 23 -10.10 -1.03 6.56
N PRO A 24 -8.87 -1.14 6.01
CA PRO A 24 -8.23 -2.36 5.51
C PRO A 24 -7.07 -2.85 6.40
N ALA A 25 -6.69 -4.12 6.24
CA ALA A 25 -5.41 -4.66 6.68
C ALA A 25 -4.54 -4.96 5.45
N TYR A 26 -3.25 -4.64 5.54
CA TYR A 26 -2.29 -4.88 4.46
C TYR A 26 -1.20 -5.86 4.90
N LEU A 27 -0.89 -6.84 4.04
CA LEU A 27 0.30 -7.67 4.13
C LEU A 27 1.14 -7.43 2.88
N THR A 28 2.37 -6.96 3.06
CA THR A 28 3.32 -6.74 1.96
C THR A 28 4.48 -7.70 2.12
N GLU A 29 4.71 -8.50 1.08
CA GLU A 29 5.83 -9.43 0.97
C GLU A 29 6.74 -8.95 -0.15
N GLY A 30 8.05 -9.07 0.03
CA GLY A 30 9.02 -8.64 -0.97
C GLY A 30 10.25 -9.52 -0.95
N ALA A 31 10.76 -9.84 -2.12
CA ALA A 31 12.00 -10.56 -2.30
C ALA A 31 12.80 -9.94 -3.44
N GLY A 32 14.10 -9.74 -3.23
CA GLY A 32 14.96 -9.09 -4.21
C GLY A 32 16.40 -9.53 -4.11
N LEU A 33 17.15 -9.11 -5.11
CA LEU A 33 18.58 -9.27 -5.22
C LEU A 33 19.23 -7.89 -5.28
N GLU A 34 20.35 -7.77 -4.59
CA GLU A 34 21.22 -6.61 -4.65
C GLU A 34 22.55 -7.03 -5.28
N TYR A 35 23.01 -6.24 -6.23
CA TYR A 35 24.31 -6.38 -6.89
C TYR A 35 25.19 -5.18 -6.60
N ASN A 36 26.26 -5.42 -5.84
CA ASN A 36 27.30 -4.44 -5.56
C ASN A 36 28.34 -4.48 -6.67
N ALA A 37 28.22 -3.59 -7.65
CA ALA A 37 29.15 -3.54 -8.79
C ALA A 37 30.53 -3.00 -8.38
N ASN A 38 30.57 -2.03 -7.47
CA ASN A 38 31.77 -1.48 -6.81
C ASN A 38 31.33 -0.72 -5.54
N PRO A 39 32.25 -0.25 -4.67
CA PRO A 39 31.89 0.44 -3.43
C PRO A 39 31.03 1.70 -3.60
N SER A 40 30.98 2.26 -4.82
CA SER A 40 30.23 3.46 -5.16
C SER A 40 28.97 3.18 -5.95
N LEU A 41 28.69 1.94 -6.39
CA LEU A 41 27.55 1.61 -7.25
C LEU A 41 26.86 0.32 -6.80
N GLN A 42 25.59 0.45 -6.44
CA GLN A 42 24.71 -0.65 -6.05
C GLN A 42 23.48 -0.66 -6.96
N ILE A 43 23.06 -1.86 -7.35
CA ILE A 43 21.90 -2.09 -8.21
C ILE A 43 21.00 -3.10 -7.51
N GLU A 44 19.72 -2.78 -7.41
CA GLU A 44 18.72 -3.58 -6.73
C GLU A 44 17.57 -3.92 -7.70
N ALA A 45 17.10 -5.16 -7.64
CA ALA A 45 15.90 -5.59 -8.34
C ALA A 45 15.14 -6.61 -7.49
N GLY A 46 13.82 -6.51 -7.46
CA GLY A 46 12.99 -7.38 -6.65
C GLY A 46 11.54 -7.42 -7.11
N LEU A 47 10.81 -8.36 -6.53
CA LEU A 47 9.38 -8.52 -6.69
C LEU A 47 8.72 -8.24 -5.34
N ALA A 48 7.53 -7.66 -5.40
CA ALA A 48 6.71 -7.40 -4.24
C ALA A 48 5.29 -7.94 -4.48
N LEU A 49 4.65 -8.38 -3.43
CA LEU A 49 3.24 -8.75 -3.38
C LEU A 49 2.60 -7.96 -2.26
N LYS A 50 1.50 -7.28 -2.56
CA LYS A 50 0.68 -6.57 -1.58
C LYS A 50 -0.70 -7.20 -1.55
N GLN A 51 -1.06 -7.75 -0.41
CA GLN A 51 -2.39 -8.28 -0.14
C GLN A 51 -3.16 -7.29 0.73
N THR A 52 -4.39 -7.01 0.33
CA THR A 52 -5.33 -6.14 1.04
C THR A 52 -6.51 -6.98 1.48
N PHE A 53 -6.80 -6.95 2.78
CA PHE A 53 -7.93 -7.60 3.41
C PHE A 53 -8.87 -6.54 3.97
N ILE A 54 -10.17 -6.71 3.78
CA ILE A 54 -11.20 -5.76 4.22
C ILE A 54 -12.27 -6.58 4.94
N SER A 55 -12.45 -6.33 6.24
CA SER A 55 -13.44 -7.04 7.06
C SER A 55 -14.87 -6.53 6.81
N ASP A 56 -15.02 -5.28 6.38
CA ASP A 56 -16.28 -4.60 6.09
C ASP A 56 -16.39 -4.30 4.58
N GLY A 57 -17.18 -5.10 3.88
CA GLY A 57 -17.35 -5.03 2.42
C GLY A 57 -17.97 -3.73 1.89
N ASP A 58 -18.61 -2.95 2.76
CA ASP A 58 -19.15 -1.63 2.38
C ASP A 58 -18.03 -0.59 2.23
N LEU A 59 -16.87 -0.82 2.85
CA LEU A 59 -15.68 0.02 2.73
C LEU A 59 -14.78 -0.38 1.56
N SER A 60 -15.06 -1.51 0.89
CA SER A 60 -14.26 -2.02 -0.23
C SER A 60 -14.02 -1.04 -1.38
N PRO A 61 -15.01 -0.24 -1.81
CA PRO A 61 -14.80 0.76 -2.85
C PRO A 61 -13.72 1.79 -2.50
N ASN A 62 -13.53 2.13 -1.22
CA ASN A 62 -12.52 3.07 -0.77
C ASN A 62 -11.09 2.57 -1.01
N TYR A 63 -10.93 1.27 -1.21
CA TYR A 63 -9.64 0.59 -1.36
C TYR A 63 -9.48 -0.05 -2.74
N GLY A 64 -10.28 0.39 -3.72
CA GLY A 64 -10.18 -0.01 -5.12
C GLY A 64 -10.71 -1.42 -5.40
N LEU A 65 -11.60 -1.93 -4.56
CA LEU A 65 -12.34 -3.17 -4.76
C LEU A 65 -13.80 -2.89 -5.11
N SER A 66 -14.51 -3.85 -5.71
CA SER A 66 -15.97 -3.70 -5.89
C SER A 66 -16.67 -3.80 -4.54
N GLN A 67 -17.87 -3.23 -4.41
CA GLN A 67 -18.63 -3.35 -3.16
C GLN A 67 -18.86 -4.83 -2.81
N GLY A 68 -18.54 -5.21 -1.58
CA GLY A 68 -18.64 -6.58 -1.08
C GLY A 68 -17.39 -7.45 -1.32
N ASP A 69 -16.43 -7.04 -2.15
CA ASP A 69 -15.17 -7.78 -2.30
C ASP A 69 -14.24 -7.50 -1.12
N THR A 70 -13.73 -8.53 -0.46
CA THR A 70 -12.95 -8.37 0.80
C THR A 70 -11.46 -8.65 0.66
N PHE A 71 -11.00 -9.00 -0.54
CA PHE A 71 -9.62 -9.39 -0.78
C PHE A 71 -9.10 -8.89 -2.14
N ARG A 72 -7.91 -8.27 -2.13
CA ARG A 72 -7.16 -7.86 -3.33
C ARG A 72 -5.70 -8.26 -3.21
N SER A 73 -5.14 -8.83 -4.27
CA SER A 73 -3.71 -9.12 -4.37
C SER A 73 -3.09 -8.33 -5.52
N GLU A 74 -2.03 -7.60 -5.23
CA GLU A 74 -1.33 -6.74 -6.18
C GLU A 74 0.13 -7.19 -6.27
N GLY A 75 0.61 -7.49 -7.49
CA GLY A 75 2.03 -7.76 -7.74
C GLY A 75 2.76 -6.50 -8.17
N GLY A 76 4.00 -6.35 -7.73
CA GLY A 76 4.86 -5.22 -8.04
C GLY A 76 6.29 -5.67 -8.39
N LEU A 77 6.97 -4.84 -9.17
CA LEU A 77 8.39 -4.92 -9.43
C LEU A 77 9.07 -3.74 -8.72
N THR A 78 10.17 -4.00 -8.03
CA THR A 78 11.00 -2.97 -7.39
C THR A 78 12.36 -2.94 -8.07
N THR A 79 12.84 -1.75 -8.45
CA THR A 79 14.19 -1.56 -8.97
C THR A 79 14.83 -0.33 -8.35
N GLY A 80 16.14 -0.40 -8.09
CA GLY A 80 16.89 0.66 -7.44
C GLY A 80 18.30 0.77 -8.00
N ILE A 81 18.82 1.99 -8.11
CA ILE A 81 20.22 2.25 -8.44
C ILE A 81 20.72 3.28 -7.42
N SER A 82 21.72 2.92 -6.65
CA SER A 82 22.36 3.79 -5.66
C SER A 82 23.79 4.09 -6.09
N PHE A 83 24.15 5.38 -6.07
CA PHE A 83 25.51 5.84 -6.33
C PHE A 83 26.01 6.69 -5.17
N GLN A 84 27.14 6.30 -4.56
CA GLN A 84 27.74 7.01 -3.44
C GLN A 84 29.17 7.43 -3.76
N THR A 85 29.44 8.73 -3.63
CA THR A 85 30.79 9.30 -3.72
C THR A 85 31.08 10.12 -2.47
N THR A 86 32.31 10.04 -1.96
CA THR A 86 32.77 10.92 -0.89
C THR A 86 33.28 12.20 -1.54
N VAL A 87 32.62 13.32 -1.26
CA VAL A 87 33.16 14.63 -1.62
C VAL A 87 34.14 15.00 -0.51
N ALA A 88 35.40 15.26 -0.86
CA ALA A 88 36.47 15.53 0.09
C ALA A 88 36.15 16.73 1.01
N GLU A 89 36.69 16.67 2.24
CA GLU A 89 36.75 17.77 3.22
C GLU A 89 37.67 18.91 2.76
#